data_AF-A0A9R0VC58-F1
#
_entry.id   AF-A0A9R0VC58-F1
#
_cell.length_a   1.000
_cell.length_b   1.000
_cell.length_c   1.000
_cell.angle_alpha   90.00
_cell.angle_beta   90.00
_cell.angle_gamma   90.00
#
_symmetry.space_group_name_H-M   'P 1'
#
loop_
_entity.id
_entity.type
_entity.pdbx_description
1 polymer ?
#
loop_
_entity_poly.entity_id
_entity_poly.type
_entity_poly.pdbx_seq_one_letter_code
_entity_poly.pdbx_strand_id
1 'polypeptide(L)'
;MKCTVNDVLVGVTSAALSRYYFRKTGSGESSSDKRKQRKNIRMRSALLVNIRKTPGLHTLAQMMDPSKDNAVKWGNQIGYIVLPFHIAMHDDPLEYIRQGKKTADRKKRSLEAVFTYWSGNLVVKLLGIKAAAALCYGMFTNTTMSFSSLAGPTEKVEFYGHPIVYIATSVYGHPHVSTFPLVFIHH
;
A
#
# COMPACT_ATOMS: atom_id res chain seq x y z
N MET A 1 9.70 16.62 -13.09
CA MET A 1 9.43 15.87 -11.84
C MET A 1 9.71 14.39 -12.09
N LYS A 2 10.68 13.75 -11.41
CA LYS A 2 10.86 12.29 -11.49
C LYS A 2 9.87 11.61 -10.53
N CYS A 3 8.94 10.80 -11.00
CA CYS A 3 7.93 10.11 -10.18
C CYS A 3 7.96 8.61 -10.44
N THR A 4 7.70 7.82 -9.41
CA THR A 4 7.43 6.39 -9.55
C THR A 4 5.95 6.15 -9.85
N VAL A 5 5.62 4.97 -10.38
CA VAL A 5 4.23 4.54 -10.60
C VAL A 5 3.41 4.63 -9.31
N ASN A 6 4.00 4.24 -8.18
CA ASN A 6 3.36 4.33 -6.86
C ASN A 6 3.04 5.78 -6.45
N ASP A 7 3.93 6.74 -6.74
CA ASP A 7 3.67 8.15 -6.41
C ASP A 7 2.51 8.72 -7.24
N VAL A 8 2.42 8.31 -8.52
CA VAL A 8 1.32 8.70 -9.42
C VAL A 8 0.00 8.11 -8.94
N LEU A 9 -0.01 6.83 -8.58
CA LEU A 9 -1.21 6.14 -8.11
C LEU A 9 -1.79 6.78 -6.84
N VAL A 10 -0.94 7.10 -5.86
CA VAL A 10 -1.36 7.82 -4.64
C VAL A 10 -1.99 9.17 -5.03
N GLY A 11 -1.37 9.91 -5.96
CA GLY A 11 -1.91 11.18 -6.45
C GLY A 11 -3.27 11.05 -7.14
N VAL A 12 -3.39 10.12 -8.10
CA VAL A 12 -4.63 9.87 -8.85
C VAL A 12 -5.76 9.42 -7.92
N THR A 13 -5.46 8.55 -6.95
CA THR A 13 -6.46 8.10 -5.98
C THR A 13 -6.93 9.26 -5.11
N SER A 14 -6.02 10.12 -4.65
CA SER A 14 -6.36 11.34 -3.90
C SER A 14 -7.27 12.27 -4.72
N ALA A 15 -6.96 12.47 -6.00
CA ALA A 15 -7.76 13.28 -6.91
C ALA A 15 -9.16 12.68 -7.13
N ALA A 16 -9.25 11.37 -7.35
CA ALA A 16 -10.51 10.66 -7.56
C ALA A 16 -11.42 10.76 -6.32
N LEU A 17 -10.87 10.50 -5.13
CA LEU A 17 -11.61 10.59 -3.87
C LEU A 17 -12.08 12.01 -3.60
N SER A 18 -11.22 13.01 -3.84
CA SER A 18 -11.57 14.40 -3.64
C SER A 18 -12.70 14.83 -4.58
N ARG A 19 -12.58 14.53 -5.87
CA ARG A 19 -13.64 14.81 -6.86
C ARG A 19 -14.94 14.11 -6.52
N TYR A 20 -14.89 12.84 -6.13
CA TYR A 20 -16.08 12.08 -5.75
C TYR A 20 -16.78 12.70 -4.53
N TYR A 21 -16.00 13.05 -3.49
CA TYR A 21 -16.53 13.69 -2.28
C TYR A 21 -17.24 15.01 -2.60
N PHE A 22 -16.56 15.93 -3.29
CA PHE A 22 -17.12 17.25 -3.61
C PHE A 22 -18.26 17.19 -4.62
N ARG A 23 -18.30 16.21 -5.53
CA ARG A 23 -19.45 15.99 -6.40
C ARG A 23 -20.67 15.57 -5.59
N LYS A 24 -20.50 14.68 -4.62
CA LYS A 24 -21.59 14.18 -3.77
C LYS A 24 -22.10 15.25 -2.80
N THR A 25 -21.21 16.06 -2.22
CA THR A 25 -21.60 17.13 -1.27
C THR A 25 -22.08 18.40 -1.96
N GLY A 26 -21.52 18.74 -3.12
CA GLY A 26 -21.90 19.93 -3.89
C GLY A 26 -23.26 19.85 -4.59
N SER A 27 -23.84 18.65 -4.71
CA SER A 27 -25.13 18.42 -5.37
C SER A 27 -26.35 18.60 -4.45
N GLY A 28 -26.16 18.87 -3.16
CA GLY A 28 -27.24 18.92 -2.17
C GLY A 28 -27.35 20.18 -1.31
N GLU A 29 -26.44 21.16 -1.44
CA GLU A 29 -26.41 22.32 -0.53
C GLU A 29 -26.38 23.67 -1.27
N SER A 30 -27.44 24.44 -1.05
CA SER A 30 -27.60 25.85 -1.42
C SER A 30 -26.38 26.67 -0.98
N SER A 31 -26.03 27.66 -1.80
CA SER A 31 -24.77 28.43 -1.80
C SER A 31 -24.36 29.14 -0.50
N SER A 32 -25.19 29.18 0.54
CA SER A 32 -24.91 29.85 1.82
C SER A 32 -24.21 28.97 2.87
N ASP A 33 -24.33 27.64 2.83
CA ASP A 33 -23.75 26.73 3.85
C ASP A 33 -22.39 26.11 3.47
N LYS A 34 -21.92 26.35 2.24
CA LYS A 34 -20.68 25.79 1.67
C LYS A 34 -19.40 26.09 2.47
N ARG A 35 -19.42 27.08 3.37
CA ARG A 35 -18.28 27.42 4.26
C ARG A 35 -18.28 26.66 5.58
N LYS A 36 -19.43 26.20 6.10
CA LYS A 36 -19.53 25.55 7.41
C LYS A 36 -19.24 24.04 7.38
N GLN A 37 -19.40 23.38 6.24
CA GLN A 37 -19.25 21.92 6.11
C GLN A 37 -17.85 21.46 5.65
N ARG A 38 -16.78 22.19 5.98
CA ARG A 38 -15.41 21.65 5.83
C ARG A 38 -15.08 20.76 7.03
N LYS A 39 -15.85 19.69 7.25
CA LYS A 39 -15.43 18.63 8.19
C LYS A 39 -14.10 18.10 7.65
N ASN A 40 -13.05 18.17 8.48
CA ASN A 40 -11.73 17.63 8.16
C ASN A 40 -11.82 16.10 8.03
N ILE A 41 -12.27 15.61 6.88
CA ILE A 41 -12.29 14.18 6.56
C ILE A 41 -10.84 13.79 6.36
N ARG A 42 -10.29 13.14 7.37
CA ARG A 42 -8.94 12.56 7.34
C ARG A 42 -9.08 11.12 6.88
N MET A 43 -8.74 10.86 5.64
CA MET A 43 -8.64 9.51 5.14
C MET A 43 -7.21 9.01 5.35
N ARG A 44 -7.06 7.77 5.81
CA ARG A 44 -5.75 7.15 6.01
C ARG A 44 -5.67 5.89 5.19
N SER A 45 -4.54 5.68 4.53
CA SER A 45 -4.26 4.45 3.81
C SER A 45 -3.05 3.74 4.38
N ALA A 46 -3.06 2.41 4.35
CA ALA A 46 -1.89 1.59 4.61
C ALA A 46 -1.22 1.19 3.28
N LEU A 47 0.03 1.61 3.07
CA LEU A 47 0.88 1.13 1.99
C LEU A 47 1.74 -0.02 2.52
N LEU A 48 1.51 -1.23 2.00
CA LEU A 48 2.30 -2.42 2.33
C LEU A 48 3.56 -2.45 1.46
N VAL A 49 4.71 -2.58 2.10
CA VAL A 49 6.01 -2.55 1.44
C VAL A 49 6.80 -3.80 1.84
N ASN A 50 7.32 -4.51 0.83
CA ASN A 50 8.31 -5.54 1.09
C ASN A 50 9.64 -4.85 1.44
N ILE A 51 10.12 -5.05 2.66
CA ILE A 51 11.38 -4.45 3.13
C ILE A 51 12.61 -5.24 2.66
N ARG A 52 12.42 -6.44 2.10
CA ARG A 52 13.51 -7.20 1.49
C ARG A 52 13.90 -6.54 0.16
N LYS A 53 15.19 -6.53 -0.17
CA LYS A 53 15.60 -6.30 -1.56
C LYS A 53 14.96 -7.39 -2.42
N THR A 54 14.28 -7.02 -3.50
CA THR A 54 13.61 -7.97 -4.40
C THR A 54 14.60 -9.03 -4.88
N PRO A 55 14.47 -10.30 -4.44
CA PRO A 55 15.31 -11.37 -4.94
C PRO A 55 14.83 -11.80 -6.33
N GLY A 56 15.75 -12.24 -7.20
CA GLY A 56 15.39 -12.85 -8.49
C GLY A 56 14.71 -14.22 -8.29
N LEU A 57 14.05 -14.73 -9.33
CA LEU A 57 13.34 -16.01 -9.26
C LEU A 57 14.29 -17.17 -8.93
N HIS A 58 15.50 -17.14 -9.51
CA HIS A 58 16.56 -18.10 -9.19
C HIS A 58 16.95 -18.09 -7.70
N THR A 59 17.04 -16.90 -7.09
CA THR A 59 17.33 -16.78 -5.65
C THR A 59 16.18 -17.30 -4.79
N LEU A 60 14.92 -17.11 -5.23
CA LEU A 60 13.75 -17.69 -4.56
C LEU A 60 13.77 -19.23 -4.63
N ALA A 61 14.04 -19.81 -5.81
CA ALA A 61 14.15 -21.26 -5.98
C ALA A 61 15.24 -21.86 -5.06
N GLN A 62 16.38 -21.17 -4.93
CA GLN A 62 17.42 -21.59 -3.98
C GLN A 62 16.96 -21.53 -2.52
N MET A 63 16.15 -20.53 -2.12
CA MET A 63 15.60 -20.43 -0.76
C MET A 63 14.55 -21.51 -0.45
N MET A 64 13.93 -22.12 -1.47
CA MET A 64 12.96 -23.21 -1.32
C MET A 64 13.61 -24.59 -1.21
N ASP A 65 14.91 -24.69 -1.50
CA ASP A 65 15.63 -25.96 -1.50
C ASP A 65 15.81 -26.47 -0.05
N PRO A 66 15.15 -27.56 0.35
CA PRO A 66 15.22 -28.08 1.71
C PRO A 66 16.59 -28.71 2.04
N SER A 67 17.43 -28.96 1.03
CA SER A 67 18.77 -29.54 1.20
C SER A 67 19.84 -28.51 1.59
N LYS A 68 19.54 -27.22 1.43
CA LYS A 68 20.45 -26.14 1.80
C LYS A 68 19.95 -25.53 3.11
N ASP A 69 20.79 -25.56 4.15
CA ASP A 69 20.57 -24.83 5.41
C ASP A 69 20.73 -23.34 5.14
N ASN A 70 19.77 -22.79 4.40
CA ASN A 70 19.83 -21.43 3.91
C ASN A 70 19.56 -20.52 5.10
N ALA A 71 20.59 -19.79 5.54
CA ALA A 71 20.47 -18.66 6.47
C ALA A 71 19.40 -17.62 6.03
N VAL A 72 18.95 -17.72 4.77
CA VAL A 72 17.95 -16.87 4.14
C VAL A 72 16.55 -17.48 4.32
N LYS A 73 15.79 -16.95 5.29
CA LYS A 73 14.39 -17.34 5.55
C LYS A 73 13.51 -17.17 4.30
N TRP A 74 12.74 -18.21 3.97
CA TRP A 74 11.69 -18.18 2.94
C TRP A 74 10.55 -17.21 3.32
N GLY A 75 9.97 -16.54 2.32
CA GLY A 75 8.79 -15.66 2.48
C GLY A 75 9.07 -14.15 2.35
N ASN A 76 7.98 -13.36 2.45
CA ASN A 76 8.00 -11.90 2.35
C ASN A 76 8.21 -11.26 3.72
N GLN A 77 9.05 -10.23 3.79
CA GLN A 77 9.16 -9.37 4.97
C GLN A 77 8.36 -8.11 4.69
N ILE A 78 7.12 -8.06 5.19
CA ILE A 78 6.20 -6.96 4.89
C ILE A 78 6.16 -6.01 6.08
N GLY A 79 6.54 -4.76 5.83
CA GLY A 79 6.24 -3.62 6.68
C GLY A 79 5.08 -2.82 6.09
N TYR A 80 4.58 -1.84 6.85
CA TYR A 80 3.55 -0.93 6.35
C TYR A 80 3.88 0.53 6.65
N ILE A 81 3.31 1.41 5.85
CA ILE A 81 3.42 2.86 5.96
C ILE A 81 2.01 3.43 5.99
N VAL A 82 1.70 4.29 6.96
CA VAL A 82 0.40 4.98 6.99
C VAL A 82 0.50 6.29 6.23
N LEU A 83 -0.19 6.36 5.09
CA LEU A 83 -0.31 7.54 4.23
C LEU A 83 -1.57 8.33 4.57
N PRO A 84 -1.46 9.61 5.01
CA PRO A 84 -2.61 10.49 5.13
C PRO A 84 -3.05 10.99 3.74
N PHE A 85 -4.34 10.90 3.48
CA PHE A 85 -5.01 11.48 2.31
C PHE A 85 -5.81 12.69 2.75
N HIS A 86 -5.46 13.84 2.17
CA HIS A 86 -6.15 15.10 2.42
C HIS A 86 -7.15 15.34 1.28
N ILE A 87 -8.44 15.40 1.62
CA ILE A 87 -9.50 15.71 0.67
C ILE A 87 -9.53 17.22 0.42
N ALA A 88 -9.10 17.65 -0.76
CA ALA A 88 -9.08 19.05 -1.17
C ALA A 88 -9.34 19.18 -2.66
N MET A 89 -9.86 20.33 -3.08
CA MET A 89 -9.87 20.72 -4.50
C MET A 89 -8.62 21.52 -4.81
N HIS A 90 -7.99 21.16 -5.92
CA HIS A 90 -6.86 21.87 -6.50
C HIS A 90 -7.19 22.24 -7.94
N ASP A 91 -6.83 23.46 -8.34
CA ASP A 91 -7.03 23.95 -9.71
C ASP A 91 -6.09 23.22 -10.68
N ASP A 92 -4.85 22.97 -10.26
CA ASP A 92 -3.89 22.12 -10.99
C ASP A 92 -4.08 20.63 -10.63
N PRO A 93 -4.46 19.75 -11.57
CA PRO A 93 -4.60 18.32 -11.31
C PRO A 93 -3.28 17.62 -10.96
N LEU A 94 -2.12 18.17 -11.34
CA LEU A 94 -0.82 17.62 -10.97
C LEU A 94 -0.47 17.86 -9.50
N GLU A 95 -1.18 18.77 -8.83
CA GLU A 95 -0.91 19.10 -7.44
C GLU A 95 -1.18 17.91 -6.50
N TYR A 96 -2.19 17.09 -6.82
CA TYR A 96 -2.43 15.84 -6.10
C TYR A 96 -1.23 14.88 -6.17
N ILE A 97 -0.56 14.80 -7.32
CA ILE A 97 0.63 13.97 -7.51
C ILE A 97 1.82 14.57 -6.76
N ARG A 98 2.00 15.90 -6.82
CA ARG A 98 3.09 16.58 -6.07
C ARG A 98 2.97 16.35 -4.57
N GLN A 99 1.76 16.48 -4.00
CA GLN A 99 1.51 16.25 -2.58
C GLN A 99 1.62 14.78 -2.19
N GLY A 100 1.07 13.88 -3.00
CA GLY A 100 1.20 12.44 -2.82
C GLY A 100 2.67 12.02 -2.77
N LYS A 101 3.46 12.48 -3.74
CA LYS A 101 4.90 12.26 -3.81
C LYS A 101 5.63 12.82 -2.59
N LYS A 102 5.38 14.08 -2.22
CA LYS A 102 6.02 14.70 -1.04
C LYS A 102 5.77 13.89 0.23
N THR A 103 4.55 13.39 0.40
CA THR A 103 4.16 12.55 1.54
C THR A 103 4.84 11.19 1.49
N ALA A 104 4.84 10.54 0.33
CA ALA A 104 5.48 9.26 0.11
C ALA A 104 6.99 9.35 0.35
N ASP A 105 7.68 10.35 -0.19
CA ASP A 105 9.12 10.55 -0.02
C ASP A 105 9.50 10.80 1.44
N ARG A 106 8.70 11.60 2.17
CA ARG A 106 8.89 11.79 3.62
C ARG A 106 8.77 10.46 4.37
N LYS A 107 7.78 9.64 4.01
CA LYS A 107 7.53 8.35 4.67
C LYS A 107 8.54 7.27 4.30
N LYS A 108 9.07 7.29 3.07
CA LYS A 108 10.22 6.47 2.67
C LYS A 108 11.44 6.78 3.52
N ARG A 109 11.70 8.08 3.79
CA ARG A 109 12.83 8.54 4.62
C ARG A 109 12.64 8.26 6.12
N SER A 110 11.42 8.13 6.61
CA SER A 110 11.15 7.88 8.04
C SER A 110 11.37 6.43 8.47
N LEU A 111 11.73 5.52 7.55
CA LEU A 111 11.94 4.09 7.82
C LEU A 111 10.75 3.39 8.51
N GLU A 112 9.55 3.93 8.35
CA GLU A 112 8.34 3.45 9.03
C GLU A 112 8.02 1.99 8.70
N ALA A 113 8.24 1.57 7.45
CA ALA A 113 8.08 0.17 7.03
C ALA A 113 9.05 -0.77 7.78
N VAL A 114 10.30 -0.35 7.99
CA VAL A 114 11.30 -1.15 8.71
C VAL A 114 10.94 -1.25 10.18
N PHE A 115 10.55 -0.12 10.79
CA PHE A 115 10.14 -0.06 12.19
C PHE A 115 8.90 -0.92 12.46
N THR A 116 7.87 -0.83 11.61
CA THR A 116 6.64 -1.62 11.75
C THR A 116 6.86 -3.12 11.62
N TYR A 117 7.75 -3.54 10.71
CA TYR A 117 8.15 -4.94 10.62
C TYR A 117 8.85 -5.41 11.90
N TRP A 118 9.83 -4.63 12.39
CA TRP A 118 10.60 -5.01 13.57
C TRP A 118 9.75 -5.03 14.83
N SER A 119 8.88 -4.04 15.02
CA SER A 119 7.94 -3.99 16.15
C SER A 119 6.93 -5.14 16.10
N GLY A 120 6.39 -5.48 14.93
CA GLY A 120 5.52 -6.64 14.76
C GLY A 120 6.23 -7.94 15.14
N ASN A 121 7.46 -8.13 14.68
CA ASN A 121 8.27 -9.30 15.02
C ASN A 121 8.59 -9.38 16.53
N LEU A 122 8.85 -8.22 17.16
CA LEU A 122 9.05 -8.14 18.61
C LEU A 122 7.79 -8.54 19.37
N VAL A 123 6.62 -8.06 18.95
CA VAL A 123 5.33 -8.44 19.56
C VAL A 123 5.07 -9.93 19.44
N VAL A 124 5.31 -10.53 18.28
CA VAL A 124 5.16 -11.99 18.10
C VAL A 124 6.06 -12.75 19.08
N LYS A 125 7.30 -12.32 19.26
CA LYS A 125 8.25 -12.97 20.17
C LYS A 125 7.92 -12.81 21.64
N LEU A 126 7.42 -11.64 22.06
CA LEU A 126 7.17 -11.32 23.46
C LEU A 126 5.75 -11.70 23.92
N LEU A 127 4.75 -11.44 23.08
CA LEU A 127 3.33 -11.54 23.43
C LEU A 127 2.59 -12.61 22.62
N GLY A 128 3.28 -13.28 21.68
CA GLY A 128 2.72 -14.34 20.85
C GLY A 128 1.92 -13.84 19.64
N ILE A 129 1.52 -14.80 18.80
CA ILE A 129 0.89 -14.51 17.51
C ILE A 129 -0.51 -13.90 17.62
N LYS A 130 -1.25 -14.22 18.70
CA LYS A 130 -2.59 -13.66 18.96
C LYS A 130 -2.52 -12.14 19.19
N ALA A 131 -1.54 -11.67 19.96
CA ALA A 131 -1.33 -10.25 20.21
C ALA A 131 -0.93 -9.50 18.93
N ALA A 132 -0.04 -10.09 18.14
CA ALA A 132 0.35 -9.52 16.84
C ALA A 132 -0.84 -9.44 15.88
N ALA A 133 -1.69 -10.47 15.82
CA ALA A 133 -2.91 -10.46 15.02
C ALA A 133 -3.89 -9.36 15.46
N ALA A 134 -4.07 -9.17 16.77
CA ALA A 134 -4.91 -8.11 17.31
C ALA A 134 -4.37 -6.70 16.98
N LEU A 135 -3.05 -6.50 17.03
CA LEU A 135 -2.43 -5.23 16.60
C LEU A 135 -2.63 -4.96 15.11
N CYS A 136 -2.41 -5.97 14.25
CA CYS A 136 -2.65 -5.85 12.82
C CYS A 136 -4.13 -5.53 12.54
N TYR A 137 -5.04 -6.21 13.23
CA TYR A 137 -6.47 -5.96 13.11
C TYR A 137 -6.83 -4.52 13.52
N GLY A 138 -6.32 -4.05 14.66
CA GLY A 138 -6.52 -2.67 15.11
C GLY A 138 -5.92 -1.62 14.18
N MET A 139 -4.77 -1.90 13.55
CA MET A 139 -4.19 -1.02 12.54
C MET A 139 -5.12 -0.94 11.33
N PHE A 140 -5.58 -2.08 10.84
CA PHE A 140 -6.44 -2.13 9.69
C PHE A 140 -7.80 -1.46 9.98
N THR A 141 -8.47 -1.71 11.10
CA THR A 141 -9.73 -1.01 11.42
C THR A 141 -9.61 0.52 11.45
N ASN A 142 -8.42 1.07 11.67
CA ASN A 142 -8.14 2.51 11.68
C ASN A 142 -7.64 3.08 10.33
N THR A 143 -7.52 2.25 9.29
CA THR A 143 -7.22 2.69 7.92
C THR A 143 -8.39 2.42 6.97
N THR A 144 -8.60 3.32 6.02
CA THR A 144 -9.77 3.28 5.14
C THR A 144 -9.51 2.42 3.90
N MET A 145 -8.26 2.37 3.45
CA MET A 145 -7.86 1.61 2.27
C MET A 145 -6.41 1.15 2.34
N SER A 146 -6.06 0.13 1.56
CA SER A 146 -4.68 -0.34 1.43
C SER A 146 -4.18 -0.32 -0.01
N PHE A 147 -2.91 0.03 -0.17
CA PHE A 147 -2.14 -0.18 -1.39
C PHE A 147 -1.10 -1.26 -1.14
N SER A 148 -0.95 -2.16 -2.11
CA SER A 148 0.23 -3.03 -2.21
C SER A 148 0.86 -2.80 -3.57
N SER A 149 2.19 -2.88 -3.64
CA SER A 149 2.92 -2.87 -4.91
C SER A 149 3.88 -4.05 -4.87
N LEU A 150 3.62 -5.05 -5.68
CA LEU A 150 4.56 -6.14 -5.92
C LEU A 150 5.17 -5.95 -7.30
N ALA A 151 6.51 -5.92 -7.36
CA ALA A 151 7.21 -6.09 -8.61
C ALA A 151 7.02 -7.54 -9.05
N GLY A 152 6.43 -7.74 -10.23
CA GLY A 152 6.31 -9.06 -10.82
C GLY A 152 7.68 -9.66 -11.17
N PRO A 153 7.73 -10.97 -11.44
CA PRO A 153 8.93 -11.62 -11.93
C PRO A 153 9.37 -10.99 -13.25
N THR A 154 10.63 -10.59 -13.34
CA THR A 154 11.26 -10.07 -14.58
C THR A 154 11.60 -11.19 -15.56
N GLU A 155 11.61 -12.43 -15.09
CA GLU A 155 11.87 -13.63 -15.87
C GLU A 155 10.55 -14.20 -16.41
N LYS A 156 10.57 -14.81 -17.60
CA LYS A 156 9.40 -15.47 -18.16
C LYS A 156 9.01 -16.65 -17.27
N VAL A 157 7.76 -16.65 -16.82
CA VAL A 157 7.19 -17.72 -16.00
C VAL A 157 6.25 -18.55 -16.86
N GLU A 158 6.40 -19.87 -16.79
CA GLU A 158 5.56 -20.84 -17.48
C GLU A 158 4.85 -21.74 -16.47
N PHE A 159 3.62 -22.11 -16.77
CA PHE A 159 2.84 -23.08 -16.01
C PHE A 159 2.53 -24.27 -16.92
N TYR A 160 3.12 -25.42 -16.63
CA TYR A 160 2.99 -26.65 -17.46
C TYR A 160 3.30 -26.42 -18.96
N GLY A 161 4.32 -25.63 -19.27
CA GLY A 161 4.71 -25.31 -20.66
C GLY A 161 3.87 -24.22 -21.32
N HIS A 162 2.93 -23.60 -20.59
CA HIS A 162 2.17 -22.45 -21.06
C HIS A 162 2.69 -21.16 -20.43
N PRO A 163 3.06 -20.14 -21.22
CA PRO A 163 3.55 -18.87 -20.68
C PRO A 163 2.45 -18.14 -19.91
N ILE A 164 2.75 -17.71 -18.69
CA ILE A 164 1.87 -16.89 -17.89
C ILE A 164 1.98 -15.44 -18.37
N VAL A 165 0.89 -14.90 -18.91
CA VAL A 165 0.83 -13.52 -19.44
C VAL A 165 0.49 -12.50 -18.35
N TYR A 166 -0.24 -12.91 -17.32
CA TYR A 166 -0.70 -12.00 -16.26
C TYR A 166 -0.96 -12.72 -14.94
N ILE A 167 -0.67 -12.02 -13.83
CA ILE A 167 -0.95 -12.46 -12.45
C ILE A 167 -1.67 -11.31 -11.73
N ALA A 168 -2.92 -11.56 -11.35
CA ALA A 168 -3.68 -10.72 -10.43
C ALA A 168 -3.75 -11.40 -9.06
N THR A 169 -3.38 -10.68 -8.00
CA THR A 169 -3.67 -11.13 -6.63
C THR A 169 -4.93 -10.45 -6.11
N SER A 170 -5.83 -11.22 -5.52
CA SER A 170 -7.00 -10.73 -4.80
C SER A 170 -6.84 -11.01 -3.32
N VAL A 171 -7.14 -10.03 -2.47
CA VAL A 171 -7.08 -10.17 -1.01
C VAL A 171 -8.46 -9.88 -0.42
N TYR A 172 -8.98 -10.79 0.40
CA TYR A 172 -10.28 -10.68 1.09
C TYR A 172 -10.10 -10.74 2.61
N GLY A 173 -11.13 -10.38 3.38
CA GLY A 173 -11.17 -10.54 4.84
C GLY A 173 -10.47 -9.46 5.67
N HIS A 174 -10.00 -8.36 5.07
CA HIS A 174 -9.50 -7.21 5.83
C HIS A 174 -10.67 -6.35 6.33
N PRO A 175 -10.59 -5.76 7.54
CA PRO A 175 -11.66 -4.91 8.08
C PRO A 175 -11.78 -3.54 7.36
N HIS A 176 -11.02 -3.31 6.29
CA HIS A 176 -11.12 -2.11 5.46
C HIS A 176 -12.35 -2.14 4.56
N VAL A 177 -12.88 -0.95 4.29
CA VAL A 177 -13.95 -0.77 3.30
C VAL A 177 -13.48 -1.13 1.89
N SER A 178 -12.20 -0.94 1.57
CA SER A 178 -11.66 -1.30 0.24
C SER A 178 -10.17 -1.63 0.29
N THR A 179 -9.78 -2.73 -0.36
CA THR A 179 -8.39 -3.10 -0.61
C THR A 179 -8.12 -2.92 -2.09
N PHE A 180 -7.09 -2.15 -2.46
CA PHE A 180 -6.62 -2.04 -3.84
C PHE A 180 -5.35 -2.89 -3.99
N PRO A 181 -5.46 -4.21 -4.25
CA PRO A 181 -4.29 -5.01 -4.54
C PRO A 181 -3.72 -4.57 -5.88
N LEU A 182 -2.44 -4.18 -5.90
CA LEU A 182 -1.75 -3.86 -7.13
C LEU A 182 -0.47 -4.69 -7.25
N VAL A 183 -0.48 -5.56 -8.26
CA VAL A 183 0.71 -6.25 -8.74
C VAL A 183 1.07 -5.55 -10.04
N PHE A 184 2.24 -4.90 -10.07
CA PHE A 184 2.81 -4.42 -11.31
C PHE A 184 3.82 -5.46 -11.79
N ILE A 185 3.41 -6.27 -12.76
CA ILE A 185 4.36 -7.04 -13.56
C ILE A 185 5.05 -6.02 -14.46
N HIS A 186 6.29 -5.70 -14.12
CA HIS A 186 7.16 -4.95 -15.01
C HIS A 186 7.68 -5.97 -16.05
N HIS A 187 7.21 -5.83 -17.29
CA HIS A 187 7.94 -6.33 -18.45
C HIS A 187 9.07 -5.36 -18.80
#